data_AF-A0A832G9F4-F1
#
_entry.id   AF-A0A832G9F4-F1
#
_cell.length_a   1.000
_cell.length_b   1.000
_cell.length_c   1.000
_cell.angle_alpha   90.00
_cell.angle_beta   90.00
_cell.angle_gamma   90.00
#
_symmetry.space_group_name_H-M   'P 1'
#
loop_
_entity.id
_entity.type
_entity.pdbx_description
1 polymer ?
#
loop_
_entity_poly.entity_id
_entity_poly.type
_entity_poly.pdbx_seq_one_letter_code
_entity_poly.pdbx_strand_id
1 'polypeptide(L)' 'MGGYTLEAQFIVSSPGRADFLNTHQDYKGLPVVPVAINLRLYISAKLSGDKTFNVRSVDLERLGEPCMDSFDVGVNDML' A
#
# COMPACT_ATOMS: atom_id res chain seq x y z
N MET A 1 -28.28 -19.29 -17.65
CA MET A 1 -26.88 -19.67 -17.38
C MET A 1 -26.23 -18.53 -16.61
N GLY A 2 -26.11 -18.66 -15.28
CA GLY A 2 -25.48 -17.63 -14.45
C GLY A 2 -23.97 -17.80 -14.52
N GLY A 3 -23.28 -16.83 -15.12
CA GLY A 3 -21.82 -16.78 -15.11
C GLY A 3 -21.33 -16.41 -13.70
N TYR A 4 -20.51 -17.26 -13.09
CA TYR A 4 -19.78 -16.91 -11.89
C TYR A 4 -18.59 -16.02 -12.30
N THR A 5 -18.72 -14.71 -12.11
CA THR A 5 -17.55 -13.82 -12.18
C THR A 5 -16.68 -14.13 -10.96
N LEU A 6 -15.48 -14.65 -11.19
CA LEU A 6 -14.48 -14.79 -10.13
C LEU A 6 -14.04 -13.36 -9.75
N GLU A 7 -14.56 -12.86 -8.64
CA GLU A 7 -14.11 -11.61 -8.02
C GLU A 7 -12.65 -11.80 -7.59
N ALA A 8 -11.70 -11.32 -8.40
CA ALA A 8 -10.29 -11.44 -8.08
C ALA A 8 -9.96 -10.59 -6.85
N GLN A 9 -9.68 -11.27 -5.75
CA GLN A 9 -9.23 -10.67 -4.50
C GLN A 9 -7.73 -10.88 -4.33
N PHE A 10 -7.02 -9.79 -4.05
CA PHE A 10 -5.60 -9.76 -3.78
C PHE A 10 -5.37 -9.44 -2.32
N ILE A 11 -4.54 -10.24 -1.66
CA ILE A 11 -4.04 -9.95 -0.32
C ILE A 11 -2.53 -9.90 -0.41
N VAL A 12 -1.97 -8.74 -0.11
CA VAL A 12 -0.52 -8.50 -0.16
C VAL A 12 -0.04 -7.96 1.18
N SER A 13 1.25 -8.15 1.45
CA SER A 13 1.87 -7.56 2.63
C SER A 13 3.31 -7.17 2.38
N SER A 14 3.76 -6.12 3.06
CA SER A 14 5.15 -5.67 3.05
C SER A 14 5.64 -5.46 4.49
N PRO A 15 6.85 -5.93 4.85
CA PRO A 15 7.39 -5.68 6.18
C PRO A 15 7.84 -4.22 6.32
N GLY A 16 7.68 -3.67 7.52
CA GLY A 16 8.43 -2.50 7.95
C GLY A 16 9.93 -2.82 8.04
N ARG A 17 10.76 -1.78 8.09
CA ARG A 17 12.21 -1.91 8.27
C ARG A 17 12.70 -1.06 9.44
N ALA A 18 13.81 -1.49 10.03
CA ALA A 18 14.66 -0.64 10.86
C ALA A 18 16.03 -0.48 10.20
N ASP A 19 16.66 0.67 10.39
CA ASP A 19 18.04 0.89 9.99
C ASP A 19 18.97 0.26 11.01
N PHE A 20 19.53 -0.90 10.66
CA PHE A 20 20.39 -1.65 11.57
C PHE A 20 21.76 -0.99 11.68
N LEU A 21 22.37 -0.65 10.54
CA LEU A 21 23.65 0.05 10.47
C LEU A 21 23.63 1.10 9.34
N ASN A 22 24.42 2.15 9.55
CA ASN A 22 24.68 3.25 8.60
C ASN A 22 23.45 4.11 8.27
N THR A 23 22.92 4.82 9.28
CA THR A 23 21.86 5.82 9.07
C THR A 23 22.38 7.03 8.26
N HIS A 24 21.47 7.73 7.58
CA HIS A 24 21.76 8.95 6.80
C HIS A 24 22.82 8.81 5.69
N GLN A 25 22.95 7.61 5.10
CA GLN A 25 23.91 7.32 4.03
C GLN A 25 23.24 7.02 2.68
N ASP A 26 21.99 6.58 2.69
CA ASP A 26 21.20 6.17 1.52
C ASP A 26 21.10 7.29 0.47
N TYR A 27 20.78 8.52 0.89
CA TYR A 27 20.70 9.67 -0.01
C TYR A 27 22.06 10.16 -0.53
N LYS A 28 23.17 9.58 -0.06
CA LYS A 28 24.53 9.84 -0.57
C LYS A 28 25.00 8.75 -1.55
N GLY A 29 24.16 7.75 -1.84
CA GLY A 29 24.54 6.59 -2.67
C GLY A 29 25.48 5.62 -1.97
N LEU A 30 25.57 5.67 -0.63
CA LEU A 30 26.44 4.81 0.17
C LEU A 30 25.65 3.62 0.74
N PRO A 31 26.32 2.48 1.02
CA PRO A 31 25.64 1.27 1.48
C PRO A 31 25.04 1.41 2.88
N VAL A 32 23.84 0.86 3.03
CA VAL A 32 23.10 0.75 4.30
C VAL A 32 22.81 -0.71 4.62
N VAL A 33 22.61 -1.03 5.90
CA VAL A 33 22.20 -2.37 6.32
C VAL A 33 20.84 -2.24 7.00
N PRO A 34 19.72 -2.46 6.28
CA PRO A 34 18.39 -2.50 6.88
C PRO A 34 18.02 -3.92 7.33
N VAL A 35 17.11 -4.01 8.29
CA VAL A 35 16.50 -5.27 8.73
C VAL A 35 14.99 -5.16 8.65
N ALA A 36 14.37 -6.15 7.99
CA ALA A 36 12.92 -6.30 7.99
C ALA A 36 12.44 -6.73 9.38
N ILE A 37 11.42 -6.06 9.91
CA ILE A 37 10.83 -6.36 11.22
C ILE A 37 9.46 -7.04 11.04
N ASN A 38 8.97 -7.68 12.11
CA ASN A 38 7.68 -8.39 12.07
C ASN A 38 6.44 -7.47 12.11
N LEU A 39 6.64 -6.15 12.06
CA LEU A 39 5.57 -5.18 11.84
C LEU A 39 5.30 -5.10 10.32
N ARG A 40 4.07 -5.36 9.87
CA ARG A 40 3.76 -5.44 8.43
C ARG A 40 2.56 -4.59 8.07
N LEU A 41 2.61 -3.96 6.89
CA LEU A 41 1.44 -3.41 6.22
C LEU A 41 0.74 -4.55 5.48
N TYR A 42 -0.58 -4.65 5.65
CA TYR A 42 -1.43 -5.58 4.91
C TYR A 42 -2.41 -4.79 4.05
N ILE A 43 -2.57 -5.19 2.80
CA ILE A 43 -3.56 -4.61 1.89
C ILE A 43 -4.41 -5.75 1.35
N SER A 44 -5.73 -5.60 1.45
CA SER A 44 -6.71 -6.42 0.75
C SER A 44 -7.40 -5.56 -0.29
N ALA A 45 -7.39 -6.01 -1.54
CA ALA A 45 -7.97 -5.29 -2.66
C ALA A 45 -8.81 -6.24 -3.50
N LYS A 46 -9.89 -5.71 -4.07
CA LYS A 46 -10.68 -6.35 -5.11
C LYS A 46 -10.58 -5.50 -6.37
N LEU A 47 -10.55 -6.14 -7.53
CA LEU A 47 -10.70 -5.39 -8.77
C LEU A 47 -12.09 -4.79 -8.83
N SER A 48 -12.15 -3.56 -9.33
CA SER A 48 -13.39 -2.86 -9.60
C SER A 48 -13.44 -2.54 -11.09
N GLY A 49 -14.65 -2.49 -11.66
CA GLY A 49 -14.85 -2.16 -13.08
C GLY A 49 -14.75 -0.67 -13.39
N ASP A 50 -14.59 0.17 -12.37
CA ASP A 50 -14.40 1.61 -12.50
C ASP A 50 -12.92 1.97 -12.67
N LYS A 51 -12.66 3.19 -13.15
CA LYS A 51 -11.32 3.76 -13.30
C LYS A 51 -10.96 4.57 -12.06
N THR A 52 -11.21 4.04 -10.86
CA THR A 52 -10.97 4.76 -9.62
C THR A 52 -10.36 3.81 -8.58
N PHE A 53 -9.28 4.26 -7.94
CA PHE A 53 -8.72 3.61 -6.76
C PHE A 53 -9.36 4.18 -5.51
N ASN A 54 -10.09 3.34 -4.78
CA ASN A 54 -10.60 3.68 -3.46
C ASN A 54 -9.69 3.01 -2.41
N VAL A 55 -9.05 3.83 -1.58
CA VAL A 55 -8.13 3.37 -0.54
C VAL A 55 -8.76 3.65 0.82
N ARG A 56 -8.84 2.62 1.67
CA ARG A 56 -9.36 2.72 3.03
C ARG A 56 -8.30 2.27 4.03
N SER A 57 -8.02 3.11 5.03
CA SER A 57 -7.19 2.73 6.18
C SER A 57 -8.05 2.20 7.32
N VAL A 58 -7.87 0.91 7.64
CA VAL A 58 -8.58 0.26 8.76
C VAL A 58 -8.14 0.84 10.11
N ASP A 59 -6.89 1.28 10.22
CA ASP A 59 -6.36 1.82 11.47
C ASP A 59 -6.92 3.22 11.74
N LEU A 60 -7.02 4.10 10.72
CA LEU A 60 -7.64 5.41 10.87
C LEU A 60 -9.14 5.29 11.19
N GLU A 61 -9.84 4.34 10.55
CA GLU A 61 -11.24 4.06 10.85
C GLU A 61 -11.45 3.68 12.33
N ARG A 62 -10.55 2.87 12.89
CA ARG A 62 -10.57 2.50 14.33
C ARG A 62 -10.33 3.67 15.27
N LEU A 63 -9.56 4.67 14.83
CA LEU A 63 -9.29 5.88 15.58
C LEU A 63 -10.40 6.93 15.43
N GLY A 64 -11.39 6.70 14.58
CA GLY A 64 -12.46 7.66 14.29
C GLY A 64 -12.00 8.82 13.41
N GLU A 65 -10.90 8.65 12.70
CA GLU A 65 -10.30 9.66 11.83
C GLU A 65 -10.78 9.49 10.37
N PRO A 66 -10.67 10.54 9.52
CA PRO A 66 -10.86 10.40 8.08
C PRO A 66 -9.99 9.27 7.52
N CYS A 67 -10.63 8.29 6.86
CA CYS A 67 -9.99 7.01 6.56
C CYS A 67 -10.12 6.55 5.10
N MET A 68 -10.73 7.36 4.23
CA MET A 68 -11.00 7.00 2.84
C MET A 68 -10.53 8.09 1.90
N ASP A 69 -9.75 7.69 0.90
CA ASP A 69 -9.34 8.53 -0.23
C ASP A 69 -9.72 7.83 -1.55
N SER A 70 -10.01 8.63 -2.57
CA SER A 70 -10.40 8.15 -3.91
C SER A 70 -9.58 8.87 -4.98
N PHE A 71 -9.00 8.12 -5.90
CA PHE A 71 -8.14 8.63 -6.97
C PHE A 71 -8.58 8.09 -8.32
N ASP A 72 -8.75 8.94 -9.32
CA ASP A 72 -9.02 8.47 -10.68
C ASP A 72 -7.75 7.90 -11.32
N VAL A 73 -7.93 6.81 -12.08
CA VAL A 73 -6.86 6.19 -12.87
C VAL A 73 -6.55 7.11 -14.05
N GLY A 74 -5.37 7.70 -14.01
CA GLY A 74 -4.90 8.60 -15.05
C GLY A 74 -3.39 8.76 -15.00
N VAL A 75 -2.86 9.42 -16.03
CA VAL A 75 -1.47 9.90 -16.04
C VAL A 75 -1.47 11.25 -15.34
N ASN A 76 -0.55 11.45 -14.39
CA ASN A 76 -0.35 12.75 -13.80
C ASN A 76 0.45 13.62 -14.79
N ASP A 77 -0.17 14.67 -15.31
CA ASP A 77 0.44 15.58 -16.32
C ASP A 77 1.66 16.37 -15.80
N MET A 78 1.96 16.27 -14.50
CA MET A 78 3.09 16.95 -13.85
C MET A 78 4.37 16.10 -13.77
N LEU A 79 4.39 14.90 -14.37
CA LEU A 79 5.55 14.02 -14.51
C LEU A 79 6.04 13.94 -15.96
#